data_AF-A0A562RUZ8-F1
#
_entry.id   AF-A0A562RUZ8-F1
#
_cell.length_a   1.000
_cell.length_b   1.000
_cell.length_c   1.000
_cell.angle_alpha   90.00
_cell.angle_beta   90.00
_cell.angle_gamma   90.00
#
_symmetry.space_group_name_H-M   'P 1'
#
loop_
_entity.id
_entity.type
_entity.pdbx_description
1 polymer ?
#
loop_
_entity_poly.entity_id
_entity_poly.type
_entity_poly.pdbx_seq_one_letter_code
_entity_poly.pdbx_strand_id
1 'polypeptide(L)'
;MTSNSLIPIAAVMIILVDAASPVHAASCEASIGHVQAKLDAAIEKTAGAHGWGPESLSALRSHQPTPRSLAEAEGASGAQLRLALDALDRARAADRSRDIARCRRELSEATLLLQKQSR
;
A
#
# COMPACT_ATOMS: atom_id res chain seq x y z
N MET A 1 22.63 38.31 -64.81
CA MET A 1 22.91 36.88 -64.53
C MET A 1 23.28 36.75 -63.07
N THR A 2 22.57 35.85 -62.42
CA THR A 2 22.53 35.43 -61.02
C THR A 2 23.88 35.22 -60.30
N SER A 3 23.94 35.60 -59.03
CA SER A 3 24.32 34.64 -57.96
C SER A 3 23.93 35.16 -56.58
N ASN A 4 22.79 34.67 -56.09
CA ASN A 4 22.35 34.81 -54.71
C ASN A 4 23.21 33.88 -53.84
N SER A 5 24.07 34.46 -52.99
CA SER A 5 24.69 33.72 -51.89
C SER A 5 23.76 33.79 -50.68
N LEU A 6 22.92 32.77 -50.54
CA LEU A 6 22.20 32.48 -49.29
C LEU A 6 22.49 31.02 -48.97
N ILE A 7 23.59 30.78 -48.27
CA ILE A 7 23.82 29.53 -47.57
C ILE A 7 22.81 29.55 -46.41
N PRO A 8 21.74 28.72 -46.41
CA PRO A 8 20.85 28.66 -45.28
C PRO A 8 21.66 28.14 -44.11
N ILE A 9 21.55 28.83 -42.99
CA ILE A 9 22.20 28.56 -41.71
C ILE A 9 21.85 27.13 -41.31
N ALA A 10 22.70 26.20 -41.77
CA ALA A 10 22.81 24.89 -41.20
C ALA A 10 23.48 25.07 -39.83
N ALA A 11 23.00 24.26 -38.90
CA ALA A 11 23.57 23.97 -37.60
C ALA A 11 22.92 24.70 -36.40
N VAL A 12 22.41 23.83 -35.52
CA VAL A 12 22.30 24.00 -34.08
C VAL A 12 21.04 24.73 -33.58
N MET A 13 19.87 24.15 -33.84
CA MET A 13 18.82 24.14 -32.81
C MET A 13 18.89 22.77 -32.15
N ILE A 14 19.72 22.69 -31.10
CA ILE A 14 19.81 21.55 -30.19
C ILE A 14 18.40 21.35 -29.64
N ILE A 15 17.78 20.25 -30.05
CA ILE A 15 16.58 19.73 -29.43
C ILE A 15 17.01 19.26 -28.03
N LEU A 16 16.89 20.14 -27.03
CA LEU A 16 16.87 19.72 -25.63
C LEU A 16 15.53 19.00 -25.40
N VAL A 17 15.44 17.75 -25.88
CA VAL A 17 14.53 16.78 -25.28
C VAL A 17 15.14 16.49 -23.93
N ASP A 18 14.67 17.27 -22.96
CA ASP A 18 14.84 16.97 -21.56
C ASP A 18 14.26 15.57 -21.36
N ALA A 19 15.14 14.58 -21.29
CA ALA A 19 14.79 13.23 -20.90
C ALA A 19 14.43 13.32 -19.41
N ALA A 20 13.23 13.86 -19.13
CA ALA A 20 12.53 13.71 -17.88
C ALA A 20 12.25 12.21 -17.73
N SER A 21 13.31 11.50 -17.37
CA SER A 21 13.25 10.16 -16.82
C SER A 21 12.25 10.29 -15.68
N PRO A 22 11.18 9.50 -15.61
CA PRO A 22 10.31 9.54 -14.45
C PRO A 22 11.23 9.28 -13.26
N VAL A 23 11.48 10.32 -12.47
CA VAL A 23 11.97 10.16 -11.10
C VAL A 23 10.84 9.40 -10.45
N HIS A 24 10.91 8.07 -10.52
CA HIS A 24 10.15 7.20 -9.65
C HIS A 24 10.64 7.55 -8.25
N ALA A 25 10.00 8.57 -7.65
CA ALA A 25 10.12 8.82 -6.24
C ALA A 25 9.90 7.45 -5.59
N ALA A 26 10.90 6.95 -4.88
CA ALA A 26 10.81 5.64 -4.26
C ALA A 26 9.51 5.62 -3.44
N SER A 27 8.55 4.78 -3.81
CA SER A 27 7.27 4.67 -3.12
C SER A 27 7.12 3.26 -2.56
N CYS A 28 6.32 3.14 -1.53
CA CYS A 28 5.94 1.85 -0.97
C CYS A 28 4.63 1.31 -1.54
N GLU A 29 3.97 2.02 -2.44
CA GLU A 29 2.58 1.76 -2.87
C GLU A 29 2.33 0.29 -3.24
N ALA A 30 3.17 -0.29 -4.10
CA ALA A 30 3.06 -1.69 -4.50
C ALA A 30 3.22 -2.65 -3.31
N SER A 31 4.13 -2.35 -2.38
CA SER A 31 4.34 -3.17 -1.18
C SER A 31 3.20 -3.04 -0.17
N ILE A 32 2.63 -1.83 -0.03
CA ILE A 32 1.42 -1.58 0.77
C ILE A 32 0.26 -2.41 0.22
N GLY A 33 0.01 -2.35 -1.09
CA GLY A 33 -1.07 -3.12 -1.74
C GLY A 33 -0.91 -4.63 -1.53
N HIS A 34 0.31 -5.14 -1.68
CA HIS A 34 0.59 -6.57 -1.46
C HIS A 34 0.42 -6.99 0.01
N VAL A 35 0.90 -6.20 0.98
CA VAL A 35 0.69 -6.51 2.41
C VAL A 35 -0.78 -6.39 2.79
N GLN A 36 -1.50 -5.41 2.25
CA GLN A 36 -2.94 -5.26 2.44
C GLN A 36 -3.70 -6.50 1.96
N ALA A 37 -3.45 -6.96 0.74
CA ALA A 37 -4.12 -8.15 0.21
C ALA A 37 -3.86 -9.39 1.08
N LYS A 38 -2.65 -9.55 1.62
CA LYS A 38 -2.33 -10.65 2.55
C LYS A 38 -3.07 -10.51 3.88
N LEU A 39 -3.18 -9.30 4.40
CA LEU A 39 -3.88 -9.02 5.65
C LEU A 39 -5.38 -9.25 5.51
N ASP A 40 -5.99 -8.80 4.41
CA ASP A 40 -7.40 -9.04 4.11
C ASP A 40 -7.68 -10.56 4.00
N ALA A 41 -6.83 -11.30 3.28
CA ALA A 41 -6.96 -12.76 3.19
C ALA A 41 -6.82 -13.45 4.56
N ALA A 42 -5.96 -12.94 5.46
CA ALA A 42 -5.79 -13.50 6.79
C ALA A 42 -6.99 -13.20 7.71
N ILE A 43 -7.61 -12.04 7.56
CA ILE A 43 -8.85 -11.67 8.27
C ILE A 43 -9.99 -12.59 7.83
N GLU A 44 -10.21 -12.72 6.52
CA GLU A 44 -11.25 -13.63 5.98
C GLU A 44 -11.04 -15.07 6.42
N LYS A 45 -9.79 -15.57 6.37
CA LYS A 45 -9.46 -16.90 6.86
C LYS A 45 -9.78 -17.07 8.35
N THR A 46 -9.48 -16.07 9.17
CA THR A 46 -9.71 -16.14 10.62
C THR A 46 -11.20 -16.08 10.93
N ALA A 47 -11.95 -15.19 10.29
CA ALA A 47 -13.40 -15.08 10.43
C ALA A 47 -14.14 -16.36 10.00
N GLY A 48 -13.63 -17.05 8.97
CA GLY A 48 -14.17 -18.34 8.52
C GLY A 48 -13.65 -19.57 9.28
N ALA A 49 -12.69 -19.43 10.20
CA ALA A 49 -12.07 -20.57 10.88
C ALA A 49 -12.95 -21.14 12.00
N HIS A 50 -13.80 -20.31 12.59
CA HIS A 50 -14.69 -20.68 13.67
C HIS A 50 -16.12 -20.79 13.12
N GLY A 51 -16.92 -21.71 13.67
CA GLY A 51 -18.34 -21.78 13.33
C GLY A 51 -19.07 -20.49 13.70
N TRP A 52 -20.31 -20.32 13.22
CA TRP A 52 -21.11 -19.15 13.50
C TRP A 52 -21.31 -18.93 15.01
N GLY A 53 -20.91 -17.76 15.49
CA GLY A 53 -21.16 -17.31 16.86
C GLY A 53 -22.50 -16.57 17.00
N PRO A 54 -22.92 -16.25 18.23
CA PRO A 54 -24.07 -15.38 18.47
C PRO A 54 -23.88 -14.01 17.81
N GLU A 55 -24.94 -13.48 17.21
CA GLU A 55 -24.91 -12.15 16.59
C GLU A 55 -24.68 -11.06 17.64
N SER A 56 -23.72 -10.18 17.38
CA SER A 56 -23.40 -9.05 18.27
C SER A 56 -24.32 -7.86 18.01
N LEU A 57 -24.53 -7.00 19.02
CA LEU A 57 -25.28 -5.75 18.84
C LEU A 57 -24.68 -4.83 17.76
N SER A 58 -23.37 -4.92 17.53
CA SER A 58 -22.70 -4.20 16.44
C SER A 58 -23.11 -4.70 15.05
N ALA A 59 -23.38 -6.00 14.88
CA ALA A 59 -23.83 -6.56 13.62
C ALA A 59 -25.23 -6.05 13.24
N LEU A 60 -26.09 -5.79 14.24
CA LEU A 60 -27.44 -5.24 14.05
C LEU A 60 -27.48 -3.78 13.57
N ARG A 61 -26.35 -3.08 13.52
CA ARG A 61 -26.31 -1.64 13.15
C ARG A 61 -26.33 -1.40 11.64
N SER A 62 -26.45 -2.44 10.81
CA SER A 62 -26.50 -2.35 9.34
C SER A 62 -25.32 -1.59 8.72
N HIS A 63 -24.17 -1.56 9.41
CA HIS A 63 -22.93 -1.01 8.87
C HIS A 63 -22.15 -2.11 8.15
N GLN A 64 -21.47 -1.73 7.06
CA GLN A 64 -20.55 -2.64 6.41
C GLN A 64 -19.36 -2.92 7.33
N PRO A 65 -19.04 -4.21 7.58
CA PRO A 65 -17.85 -4.57 8.33
C PRO A 65 -16.60 -4.00 7.67
N THR A 66 -15.71 -3.45 8.48
CA THR A 66 -14.35 -3.08 8.09
C THR A 66 -13.39 -4.21 8.45
N PRO A 67 -12.20 -4.30 7.82
CA PRO A 67 -11.17 -5.26 8.22
C PRO A 67 -10.84 -5.20 9.72
N ARG A 68 -10.78 -3.99 10.30
CA ARG A 68 -10.51 -3.80 11.74
C ARG A 68 -11.66 -4.33 12.62
N SER A 69 -12.92 -4.06 12.24
CA SER A 69 -14.06 -4.57 13.02
C SER A 69 -14.22 -6.09 12.90
N LEU A 70 -13.87 -6.68 11.76
CA LEU A 70 -13.82 -8.14 11.60
C LEU A 70 -12.76 -8.74 12.52
N ALA A 71 -11.52 -8.23 12.47
CA ALA A 71 -10.46 -8.68 13.37
C ALA A 71 -10.79 -8.46 14.86
N GLU A 72 -11.58 -7.43 15.20
CA GLU A 72 -12.06 -7.22 16.56
C GLU A 72 -13.12 -8.23 17.00
N ALA A 73 -14.04 -8.60 16.11
CA ALA A 73 -15.06 -9.62 16.39
C ALA A 73 -14.45 -11.00 16.70
N GLU A 74 -13.29 -11.31 16.14
CA GLU A 74 -12.52 -12.55 16.39
C GLU A 74 -11.85 -12.60 17.78
N GLY A 75 -11.93 -11.51 18.57
CA GLY A 75 -11.37 -11.44 19.91
C GLY A 75 -9.88 -11.77 19.96
N ALA A 76 -9.49 -12.76 20.77
CA ALA A 76 -8.10 -13.19 20.90
C ALA A 76 -7.50 -13.66 19.57
N SER A 77 -8.30 -14.33 18.73
CA SER A 77 -7.87 -14.83 17.42
C SER A 77 -7.55 -13.70 16.43
N GLY A 78 -8.10 -12.50 16.63
CA GLY A 78 -7.85 -11.35 15.77
C GLY A 78 -6.91 -10.29 16.37
N ALA A 79 -6.40 -10.49 17.58
CA ALA A 79 -5.51 -9.53 18.24
C ALA A 79 -4.26 -9.22 17.42
N GLN A 80 -3.62 -10.25 16.86
CA GLN A 80 -2.44 -10.11 16.02
C GLN A 80 -2.75 -9.40 14.69
N LEU A 81 -3.93 -9.64 14.11
CA LEU A 81 -4.41 -8.98 12.89
C LEU A 81 -4.63 -7.48 13.11
N ARG A 82 -5.14 -7.08 14.28
CA ARG A 82 -5.27 -5.66 14.66
C ARG A 82 -3.92 -4.96 14.71
N LEU A 83 -2.90 -5.59 15.30
CA LEU A 83 -1.54 -5.06 15.32
C LEU A 83 -0.97 -4.91 13.91
N ALA A 84 -1.23 -5.89 13.02
CA ALA A 84 -0.79 -5.83 11.64
C ALA A 84 -1.50 -4.70 10.85
N LEU A 85 -2.79 -4.46 11.11
CA LEU A 85 -3.53 -3.31 10.56
C LEU A 85 -2.91 -1.98 11.02
N ASP A 86 -2.58 -1.86 12.30
CA ASP A 86 -1.95 -0.65 12.85
C ASP A 86 -0.58 -0.39 12.21
N ALA A 87 0.23 -1.44 12.01
CA ALA A 87 1.51 -1.34 11.31
C ALA A 87 1.32 -0.92 9.84
N LEU A 88 0.34 -1.47 9.13
CA LEU A 88 0.03 -1.08 7.77
C LEU A 88 -0.45 0.39 7.67
N ASP A 89 -1.23 0.86 8.66
CA ASP A 89 -1.65 2.27 8.75
C ASP A 89 -0.44 3.20 8.97
N ARG A 90 0.52 2.81 9.82
CA ARG A 90 1.79 3.55 9.99
C ARG A 90 2.63 3.55 8.70
N ALA A 91 2.67 2.44 7.96
CA ALA A 91 3.35 2.37 6.67
C ALA A 91 2.74 3.33 5.65
N ARG A 92 1.40 3.37 5.54
CA ARG A 92 0.68 4.32 4.67
C ARG A 92 0.94 5.78 5.05
N ALA A 93 1.01 6.08 6.34
CA ALA A 93 1.33 7.43 6.81
C ALA A 93 2.77 7.83 6.47
N ALA A 94 3.72 6.91 6.61
CA ALA A 94 5.12 7.12 6.23
C ALA A 94 5.28 7.32 4.71
N ASP A 95 4.59 6.53 3.88
CA ASP A 95 4.59 6.68 2.43
C ASP A 95 4.04 8.06 1.98
N ARG A 96 2.90 8.50 2.55
CA ARG A 96 2.35 9.84 2.28
C ARG A 96 3.29 10.99 2.65
N SER A 97 4.12 10.80 3.69
CA SER A 97 5.12 11.78 4.12
C SER A 97 6.48 11.60 3.44
N ARG A 98 6.60 10.67 2.48
CA ARG A 98 7.83 10.32 1.77
C ARG A 98 8.96 9.79 2.67
N ASP A 99 8.62 9.30 3.88
CA ASP A 99 9.55 8.59 4.76
C ASP A 99 9.63 7.10 4.37
N ILE A 100 10.39 6.82 3.33
CA ILE A 100 10.48 5.49 2.73
C ILE A 100 11.15 4.49 3.67
N ALA A 101 12.11 4.94 4.48
CA ALA A 101 12.77 4.08 5.44
C ALA A 101 11.80 3.62 6.53
N ARG A 102 11.00 4.53 7.09
CA ARG A 102 9.96 4.17 8.05
C ARG A 102 8.89 3.31 7.42
N CYS A 103 8.43 3.66 6.23
CA CYS A 103 7.45 2.86 5.52
C CYS A 103 7.88 1.39 5.38
N ARG A 104 9.11 1.14 4.91
CA ARG A 104 9.66 -0.23 4.78
C ARG A 104 9.75 -0.96 6.13
N ARG A 105 10.13 -0.27 7.20
CA ARG A 105 10.16 -0.85 8.55
C ARG A 105 8.77 -1.28 9.02
N GLU A 106 7.77 -0.42 8.84
CA GLU A 106 6.39 -0.71 9.25
C GLU A 106 5.76 -1.83 8.40
N LEU A 107 6.08 -1.91 7.10
CA LEU A 107 5.68 -3.04 6.25
C LEU A 107 6.32 -4.37 6.67
N SER A 108 7.60 -4.33 7.08
CA SER A 108 8.27 -5.50 7.66
C SER A 108 7.59 -5.93 8.96
N GLU A 109 7.23 -4.99 9.83
CA GLU A 109 6.51 -5.29 11.06
C GLU A 109 5.15 -5.93 10.77
N ALA A 110 4.34 -5.34 9.88
CA ALA A 110 3.06 -5.90 9.46
C ALA A 110 3.21 -7.34 8.92
N THR A 111 4.25 -7.58 8.11
CA THR A 111 4.56 -8.90 7.56
C THR A 111 4.94 -9.92 8.65
N LEU A 112 5.76 -9.51 9.62
CA LEU A 112 6.14 -10.36 10.76
C LEU A 112 4.92 -10.71 11.61
N LEU A 113 4.03 -9.75 11.83
CA LEU A 113 2.81 -9.97 12.60
C LEU A 113 1.89 -10.97 11.89
N LEU A 114 1.75 -10.89 10.57
CA LEU A 114 1.01 -11.85 9.75
C LEU A 114 1.61 -13.26 9.79
N GLN A 115 2.94 -13.38 9.76
CA GLN A 115 3.60 -14.68 9.89
C GLN A 115 3.32 -15.33 11.26
N LYS A 116 3.28 -14.53 12.33
CA LYS A 116 2.93 -15.01 13.67
C LYS A 116 1.48 -15.48 13.78
N GLN A 117 0.53 -14.78 13.13
CA GLN A 117 -0.88 -15.19 13.10
C GLN A 117 -1.08 -16.58 12.44
N SER A 118 -0.22 -16.94 11.49
CA SER A 118 -0.33 -18.22 10.77
C SER A 118 0.26 -19.43 11.51
N ARG A 119 0.91 -19.22 12.65
CA ARG A 119 1.48 -20.27 13.50
C ARG A 119 0.52 -20.62 14.62
#